data_AF-A0A957ESP2-F1
#
_entry.id   AF-A0A957ESP2-F1
#
_cell.length_a   1.000
_cell.length_b   1.000
_cell.length_c   1.000
_cell.angle_alpha   90.00
_cell.angle_beta   90.00
_cell.angle_gamma   90.00
#
_symmetry.space_group_name_H-M   'P 1'
#
loop_
_entity.id
_entity.type
_entity.pdbx_description
1 polymer ?
#
loop_
_entity_poly.entity_id
_entity_poly.type
_entity_poly.pdbx_seq_one_letter_code
_entity_poly.pdbx_strand_id
1 'polypeptide(L)'
;MNAEIENQESYPQQARTRRLYLLLSSLCLLLVIWHIGSYDEHSTTPQLIIDSSVKPDFAALIQETWDQFMLVFAARSNCFGDVRIKADYGMTDRAMYDPRTATITVRVPGRASKLKGALVHEWAHHVEFQCEAHTELREAFTAAQGMPTNTPWRSEGGSVNVLSSDWANIPSEQYAETTIVLVLGKRPVETNAPITEDGLTVIRTWAQRGSLFLLRFSFWLHKLKGGLMN
;
A
#
# COMPACT_ATOMS: atom_id res chain seq x y z
N MET A 1 30.58 39.65 -71.77
CA MET A 1 30.10 38.25 -71.69
C MET A 1 29.99 37.90 -70.22
N ASN A 2 28.80 38.09 -69.64
CA ASN A 2 28.52 37.76 -68.25
C ASN A 2 27.72 36.46 -68.24
N ALA A 3 28.22 35.45 -67.54
CA ALA A 3 27.53 34.19 -67.34
C ALA A 3 26.88 34.22 -65.95
N GLU A 4 25.54 34.20 -65.92
CA GLU A 4 24.76 33.83 -64.75
C GLU A 4 24.85 32.31 -64.58
N ILE A 5 25.33 31.85 -63.42
CA ILE A 5 25.27 30.45 -63.00
C ILE A 5 24.13 30.33 -62.00
N GLU A 6 23.08 29.68 -62.47
CA GLU A 6 21.84 29.37 -61.75
C GLU A 6 22.11 28.23 -60.76
N ASN A 7 21.82 28.47 -59.48
CA ASN A 7 22.10 27.54 -58.39
C ASN A 7 20.78 26.85 -57.97
N GLN A 8 20.43 25.76 -58.64
CA GLN A 8 19.31 24.89 -58.29
C GLN A 8 19.87 23.54 -57.84
N GLU A 9 19.76 23.22 -56.54
CA GLU A 9 19.57 21.85 -56.00
C GLU A 9 19.74 21.84 -54.47
N SER A 10 18.67 21.99 -53.68
CA SER A 10 18.67 21.54 -52.27
C SER A 10 17.30 21.21 -51.66
N TYR A 11 16.25 21.09 -52.47
CA TYR A 11 14.87 20.95 -51.95
C TYR A 11 14.44 19.54 -51.43
N PRO A 12 14.96 18.37 -51.89
CA PRO A 12 14.36 17.09 -51.51
C PRO A 12 14.81 16.54 -50.13
N GLN A 13 15.92 17.02 -49.56
CA GLN A 13 16.42 16.53 -48.26
C GLN A 13 15.63 17.09 -47.07
N GLN A 14 15.18 18.34 -47.15
CA GLN A 14 14.50 19.03 -46.05
C GLN A 14 13.08 18.48 -45.78
N ALA A 15 12.44 17.89 -46.79
CA ALA A 15 11.12 17.28 -46.65
C ALA A 15 11.16 15.90 -45.95
N ARG A 16 12.25 15.14 -46.10
CA ARG A 16 12.40 13.81 -45.47
C ARG A 16 12.66 13.89 -43.97
N THR A 17 13.50 14.84 -43.53
CA THR A 17 13.78 15.06 -42.10
C THR A 17 12.54 15.54 -41.35
N ARG A 18 11.74 16.45 -41.91
CA ARG A 18 10.49 16.93 -41.27
C ARG A 18 9.47 15.81 -41.04
N ARG A 19 9.34 14.87 -41.98
CA ARG A 19 8.41 13.71 -41.84
C ARG A 19 8.86 12.76 -40.74
N LEU A 20 10.16 12.51 -40.59
CA LEU A 20 10.69 11.63 -39.55
C LEU A 20 10.49 12.21 -38.13
N TYR A 21 10.72 13.52 -37.96
CA TYR A 21 10.46 14.21 -36.68
C TYR A 21 8.98 14.17 -36.28
N LEU A 22 8.07 14.38 -37.24
CA LEU A 22 6.64 14.29 -36.97
C LEU A 22 6.23 12.87 -36.53
N LEU A 23 6.69 11.82 -37.21
CA LEU A 23 6.40 10.44 -36.83
C LEU A 23 6.93 10.06 -35.45
N LEU A 24 8.17 10.45 -35.12
CA LEU A 24 8.75 10.19 -33.80
C LEU A 24 8.02 10.96 -32.69
N SER A 25 7.64 12.22 -32.94
CA SER A 25 6.88 13.02 -31.98
C SER A 25 5.48 12.45 -31.74
N SER A 26 4.78 12.00 -32.79
CA SER A 26 3.47 11.33 -32.69
C SER A 26 3.57 10.00 -31.95
N LEU A 27 4.62 9.20 -32.18
CA LEU A 27 4.82 7.94 -31.48
C LEU A 27 5.08 8.16 -29.98
N CYS A 28 5.93 9.13 -29.61
CA CYS A 28 6.14 9.50 -28.21
C CYS A 28 4.84 10.00 -27.55
N LEU A 29 4.05 10.82 -28.24
CA LEU A 29 2.76 11.30 -27.71
C LEU A 29 1.78 10.15 -27.50
N LEU A 30 1.70 9.20 -28.44
CA LEU A 30 0.85 8.02 -28.32
C LEU A 30 1.30 7.09 -27.18
N LEU A 31 2.61 6.90 -26.98
CA LEU A 31 3.14 6.12 -25.85
C LEU A 31 2.84 6.79 -24.51
N VAL A 32 2.93 8.13 -24.44
CA VAL A 32 2.56 8.90 -23.24
C VAL A 32 1.05 8.80 -22.98
N ILE A 33 0.21 8.95 -24.01
CA ILE A 33 -1.25 8.81 -23.87
C ILE A 33 -1.63 7.38 -23.45
N TRP A 34 -0.97 6.36 -23.98
CA TRP A 34 -1.20 4.96 -23.61
C TRP A 34 -0.78 4.66 -22.17
N HIS A 35 0.31 5.28 -21.70
CA HIS A 35 0.69 5.23 -20.28
C HIS A 35 -0.34 5.96 -19.40
N ILE A 36 -0.79 7.17 -19.78
CA ILE A 36 -1.77 7.93 -19.00
C ILE A 36 -3.13 7.21 -18.93
N GLY A 37 -3.58 6.62 -20.04
CA GLY A 37 -4.85 5.89 -20.11
C GLY A 37 -4.87 4.56 -19.36
N SER A 38 -3.72 4.07 -18.90
CA SER A 38 -3.62 2.86 -18.06
C SER A 38 -3.71 3.16 -16.56
N TYR A 39 -3.80 4.44 -16.16
CA TYR A 39 -3.93 4.86 -14.75
C TYR A 39 -5.39 5.09 -14.31
N ASP A 40 -6.37 4.58 -15.05
CA ASP A 40 -7.77 4.57 -14.59
C ASP A 40 -8.03 3.36 -13.68
N GLU A 41 -7.09 3.08 -12.77
CA GLU A 41 -7.35 2.23 -11.62
C GLU A 41 -8.24 3.09 -10.72
N HIS A 42 -9.54 2.85 -10.80
CA HIS A 42 -10.52 3.50 -9.94
C HIS A 42 -10.03 3.37 -8.49
N SER A 43 -9.52 4.48 -7.95
CA SER A 43 -9.12 4.60 -6.55
C SER A 43 -10.39 4.57 -5.70
N THR A 44 -10.98 3.39 -5.57
CA THR A 44 -12.12 3.17 -4.68
C THR A 44 -11.58 3.14 -3.27
N THR A 45 -12.07 4.06 -2.44
CA THR A 45 -11.85 3.98 -1.00
C THR A 45 -12.25 2.59 -0.50
N PRO A 46 -11.38 1.89 0.24
CA PRO A 46 -11.64 0.60 0.87
C PRO A 46 -12.99 0.56 1.57
N GLN A 47 -13.82 -0.42 1.21
CA GLN A 47 -15.11 -0.64 1.85
C GLN A 47 -15.00 -1.72 2.93
N LEU A 48 -15.72 -1.48 4.02
CA LEU A 48 -15.93 -2.46 5.08
C LEU A 48 -17.23 -3.22 4.78
N ILE A 49 -17.12 -4.51 4.50
CA ILE A 49 -18.26 -5.38 4.19
C ILE A 49 -18.56 -6.24 5.41
N ILE A 50 -19.62 -5.90 6.15
CA ILE A 50 -20.02 -6.62 7.37
C ILE A 50 -21.00 -7.74 7.00
N ASP A 51 -20.63 -8.98 7.32
CA ASP A 51 -21.46 -10.15 7.05
C ASP A 51 -22.68 -10.24 7.99
N SER A 52 -23.74 -10.90 7.54
CA SER A 52 -24.97 -11.11 8.32
C SER A 52 -24.79 -11.87 9.65
N SER A 53 -23.66 -12.56 9.83
CA SER A 53 -23.27 -13.19 11.10
C SER A 53 -22.98 -12.19 12.22
N VAL A 54 -22.68 -10.93 11.88
CA VAL A 54 -22.28 -9.90 12.85
C VAL A 54 -23.52 -9.24 13.46
N LYS A 55 -23.61 -9.26 14.80
CA LYS A 55 -24.69 -8.59 15.54
C LYS A 55 -24.54 -7.06 15.52
N PRO A 56 -25.65 -6.29 15.67
CA PRO A 56 -25.62 -4.82 15.54
C PRO A 56 -24.64 -4.09 16.47
N ASP A 57 -24.51 -4.55 17.71
CA ASP A 57 -23.57 -3.99 18.68
C ASP A 57 -22.11 -4.19 18.28
N PHE A 58 -21.78 -5.39 17.75
CA PHE A 58 -20.46 -5.65 17.21
C PHE A 58 -20.21 -4.91 15.89
N ALA A 59 -21.22 -4.78 15.02
CA ALA A 59 -21.12 -3.99 13.79
C ALA A 59 -20.77 -2.52 14.08
N ALA A 60 -21.40 -1.91 15.09
CA ALA A 60 -21.07 -0.55 15.52
C ALA A 60 -19.61 -0.42 16.00
N LEU A 61 -19.13 -1.41 16.77
CA LEU A 61 -17.74 -1.47 17.23
C LEU A 61 -16.75 -1.59 16.05
N ILE A 62 -17.06 -2.43 15.06
CA ILE A 62 -16.24 -2.61 13.86
C ILE A 62 -16.15 -1.27 13.12
N GLN A 63 -17.27 -0.61 12.86
CA GLN A 63 -17.28 0.67 12.14
C GLN A 63 -16.45 1.74 12.87
N GLU A 64 -16.66 1.90 14.18
CA GLU A 64 -15.89 2.86 14.99
C GLU A 64 -14.37 2.59 14.91
N THR A 65 -13.98 1.31 14.94
CA THR A 65 -12.57 0.92 14.89
C THR A 65 -11.99 1.08 13.48
N TRP A 66 -12.79 0.83 12.44
CA TRP A 66 -12.41 1.03 11.05
C TRP A 66 -12.15 2.50 10.75
N ASP A 67 -13.00 3.39 11.24
CA ASP A 67 -12.80 4.83 11.09
C ASP A 67 -11.46 5.28 11.71
N GLN A 68 -11.11 4.76 12.90
CA GLN A 68 -9.81 5.00 13.53
C GLN A 68 -8.64 4.46 12.70
N PHE A 69 -8.79 3.25 12.14
CA PHE A 69 -7.78 2.66 11.27
C PHE A 69 -7.56 3.50 9.99
N MET A 70 -8.66 3.96 9.37
CA MET A 70 -8.62 4.76 8.16
C MET A 70 -8.02 6.15 8.39
N LEU A 71 -8.14 6.73 9.58
CA LEU A 71 -7.41 7.97 9.92
C LEU A 71 -5.89 7.80 9.85
N VAL A 72 -5.36 6.61 10.16
CA VAL A 72 -3.92 6.31 10.09
C VAL A 72 -3.48 5.96 8.67
N PHE A 73 -4.26 5.14 7.95
CA PHE A 73 -3.86 4.57 6.66
C PHE A 73 -4.51 5.23 5.43
N ALA A 74 -5.16 6.39 5.59
CA ALA A 74 -5.84 7.11 4.50
C ALA A 74 -4.96 7.28 3.25
N ALA A 75 -3.67 7.61 3.40
CA ALA A 75 -2.76 7.83 2.28
C ALA A 75 -2.37 6.54 1.52
N ARG A 76 -2.72 5.37 2.06
CA ARG A 76 -2.54 4.04 1.46
C ARG A 76 -3.86 3.39 1.04
N SER A 77 -4.99 4.08 1.21
CA SER A 77 -6.33 3.54 0.93
C SER A 77 -6.48 2.97 -0.48
N ASN A 78 -5.77 3.50 -1.47
CA ASN A 78 -5.85 3.05 -2.85
C ASN A 78 -5.22 1.68 -3.14
N CYS A 79 -4.50 1.05 -2.19
CA CYS A 79 -3.76 -0.18 -2.47
C CYS A 79 -4.25 -1.43 -1.71
N PHE A 80 -5.16 -1.34 -0.74
CA PHE A 80 -5.58 -2.54 0.01
C PHE A 80 -7.02 -3.01 -0.24
N GLY A 81 -7.85 -2.19 -0.89
CA GLY A 81 -9.18 -2.62 -1.33
C GLY A 81 -10.14 -2.96 -0.19
N ASP A 82 -11.21 -3.69 -0.52
CA ASP A 82 -12.28 -4.01 0.43
C ASP A 82 -11.92 -5.13 1.39
N VAL A 83 -12.48 -5.08 2.61
CA VAL A 83 -12.32 -6.13 3.62
C VAL A 83 -13.69 -6.60 4.13
N ARG A 84 -13.84 -7.93 4.25
CA ARG A 84 -15.04 -8.57 4.80
C ARG A 84 -14.84 -8.93 6.26
N ILE A 85 -15.84 -8.72 7.10
CA ILE A 85 -15.82 -9.14 8.51
C ILE A 85 -16.92 -10.15 8.78
N LYS A 86 -16.56 -11.26 9.42
CA LYS A 86 -17.48 -12.31 9.91
C LYS A 86 -17.32 -12.51 11.40
N ALA A 87 -18.39 -12.94 12.06
CA ALA A 87 -18.36 -13.36 13.46
C ALA A 87 -18.49 -14.88 13.58
N ASP A 88 -17.68 -15.50 14.43
CA ASP A 88 -17.71 -16.94 14.67
C ASP A 88 -17.65 -17.23 16.18
N TYR A 89 -18.45 -18.19 16.64
CA TYR A 89 -18.52 -18.62 18.04
C TYR A 89 -17.59 -19.80 18.37
N GLY A 90 -17.09 -20.51 17.36
CA GLY A 90 -16.32 -21.75 17.51
C GLY A 90 -14.80 -21.61 17.37
N MET A 91 -14.29 -20.43 17.05
CA MET A 91 -12.86 -20.22 16.83
C MET A 91 -12.03 -20.46 18.11
N THR A 92 -10.86 -21.07 17.95
CA THR A 92 -9.85 -21.18 19.01
C THR A 92 -9.09 -19.87 19.22
N ASP A 93 -8.72 -19.22 18.11
CA ASP A 93 -8.03 -17.94 18.10
C ASP A 93 -8.98 -16.75 18.26
N ARG A 94 -8.42 -15.57 18.51
CA ARG A 94 -9.21 -14.35 18.71
C ARG A 94 -9.83 -13.84 17.40
N ALA A 95 -9.05 -13.92 16.34
CA ALA A 95 -9.45 -13.62 14.97
C ALA A 95 -8.48 -14.29 14.00
N MET A 96 -8.79 -14.23 12.72
CA MET A 96 -7.93 -14.71 11.64
C MET A 96 -8.27 -13.98 10.35
N TYR A 97 -7.26 -13.59 9.59
CA TYR A 97 -7.38 -13.09 8.23
C TYR A 97 -7.15 -14.20 7.19
N ASP A 98 -8.09 -14.35 6.24
CA ASP A 98 -7.91 -15.16 5.04
C ASP A 98 -7.60 -14.27 3.82
N PRO A 99 -6.35 -14.29 3.30
CA PRO A 99 -5.95 -13.46 2.18
C PRO A 99 -6.63 -13.83 0.85
N ARG A 100 -7.16 -15.06 0.72
CA ARG A 100 -7.81 -15.50 -0.53
C ARG A 100 -9.17 -14.85 -0.74
N THR A 101 -9.84 -14.50 0.36
CA THR A 101 -11.21 -13.95 0.35
C THR A 101 -11.28 -12.55 0.93
N ALA A 102 -10.14 -11.98 1.33
CA ALA A 102 -10.03 -10.73 2.08
C ALA A 102 -11.02 -10.68 3.26
N THR A 103 -11.10 -11.79 4.01
CA THR A 103 -12.07 -11.96 5.09
C THR A 103 -11.37 -12.08 6.44
N ILE A 104 -11.80 -11.26 7.38
CA ILE A 104 -11.45 -11.36 8.79
C ILE A 104 -12.60 -12.09 9.49
N THR A 105 -12.29 -13.20 10.14
CA THR A 105 -13.24 -13.89 11.02
C THR A 105 -12.85 -13.60 12.46
N VAL A 106 -13.79 -13.05 13.25
CA VAL A 106 -13.54 -12.64 14.64
C VAL A 106 -14.33 -13.54 15.59
N ARG A 107 -13.65 -14.03 16.63
CA ARG A 107 -14.31 -14.81 17.67
C ARG A 107 -15.21 -13.96 18.54
N VAL A 108 -16.47 -14.38 18.66
CA VAL A 108 -17.48 -13.77 19.54
C VAL A 108 -18.06 -14.78 20.52
N PRO A 109 -18.55 -14.34 21.70
CA PRO A 109 -18.47 -12.98 22.23
C PRO A 109 -17.05 -12.62 22.70
N GLY A 110 -16.75 -11.33 22.75
CA GLY A 110 -15.50 -10.79 23.27
C GLY A 110 -15.71 -9.45 23.97
N ARG A 111 -14.77 -9.06 24.84
CA ARG A 111 -14.76 -7.69 25.40
C ARG A 111 -14.42 -6.70 24.29
N ALA A 112 -15.09 -5.55 24.25
CA ALA A 112 -14.89 -4.51 23.23
C ALA A 112 -13.41 -4.20 22.99
N SER A 113 -12.62 -3.97 24.04
CA SER A 113 -11.18 -3.68 23.91
C SER A 113 -10.39 -4.80 23.23
N LYS A 114 -10.71 -6.07 23.52
CA LYS A 114 -10.07 -7.22 22.87
C LYS A 114 -10.48 -7.35 21.40
N LEU A 115 -11.74 -7.09 21.10
CA LEU A 115 -12.27 -7.11 19.73
C LEU A 115 -11.64 -6.01 18.88
N LYS A 116 -11.50 -4.78 19.41
CA LYS A 116 -10.79 -3.68 18.72
C LYS A 116 -9.35 -4.05 18.38
N GLY A 117 -8.62 -4.61 19.36
CA GLY A 117 -7.24 -5.06 19.14
C GLY A 117 -7.14 -6.16 18.08
N ALA A 118 -8.04 -7.15 18.11
CA ALA A 118 -8.08 -8.21 17.11
C ALA A 118 -8.41 -7.66 15.70
N LEU A 119 -9.39 -6.76 15.57
CA LEU A 119 -9.73 -6.14 14.29
C LEU A 119 -8.54 -5.39 13.68
N VAL A 120 -7.87 -4.53 14.47
CA VAL A 120 -6.71 -3.77 13.98
C VAL A 120 -5.55 -4.69 13.60
N HIS A 121 -5.31 -5.74 14.37
CA HIS A 121 -4.30 -6.76 14.07
C HIS A 121 -4.56 -7.38 12.69
N GLU A 122 -5.77 -7.90 12.47
CA GLU A 122 -6.10 -8.57 11.20
C GLU A 122 -6.20 -7.59 10.02
N TRP A 123 -6.61 -6.33 10.24
CA TRP A 123 -6.55 -5.30 9.21
C TRP A 123 -5.12 -4.95 8.81
N ALA A 124 -4.17 -5.00 9.73
CA ALA A 124 -2.76 -4.83 9.39
C ALA A 124 -2.31 -5.91 8.40
N HIS A 125 -2.68 -7.18 8.64
CA HIS A 125 -2.45 -8.27 7.68
C HIS A 125 -3.19 -8.07 6.36
N HIS A 126 -4.42 -7.55 6.39
CA HIS A 126 -5.13 -7.20 5.17
C HIS A 126 -4.33 -6.20 4.31
N VAL A 127 -3.85 -5.09 4.90
CA VAL A 127 -2.99 -4.13 4.20
C VAL A 127 -1.72 -4.81 3.67
N GLU A 128 -1.08 -5.63 4.49
CA GLU A 128 0.14 -6.35 4.14
C GLU A 128 0.00 -7.32 2.97
N PHE A 129 -1.16 -7.97 2.83
CA PHE A 129 -1.45 -8.90 1.75
C PHE A 129 -1.96 -8.22 0.49
N GLN A 130 -2.72 -7.13 0.62
CA GLN A 130 -3.38 -6.50 -0.53
C GLN A 130 -2.58 -5.34 -1.11
N CYS A 131 -1.83 -4.60 -0.30
CA CYS A 131 -1.03 -3.45 -0.74
C CYS A 131 0.39 -3.86 -1.16
N GLU A 132 0.67 -3.87 -2.47
CA GLU A 132 2.01 -4.19 -2.98
C GLU A 132 3.11 -3.27 -2.40
N ALA A 133 2.79 -1.98 -2.24
CA ALA A 133 3.70 -0.99 -1.64
C ALA A 133 4.04 -1.26 -0.17
N HIS A 134 3.36 -2.21 0.50
CA HIS A 134 3.73 -2.65 1.83
C HIS A 134 5.13 -3.30 1.84
N THR A 135 5.59 -3.87 0.72
CA THR A 135 6.92 -4.48 0.65
C THR A 135 8.04 -3.47 0.97
N GLU A 136 7.83 -2.18 0.67
CA GLU A 136 8.76 -1.07 0.92
C GLU A 136 9.10 -0.85 2.41
N LEU A 137 8.19 -1.19 3.35
CA LEU A 137 8.44 -0.98 4.78
C LEU A 137 9.16 -2.14 5.47
N ARG A 138 9.16 -3.34 4.85
CA ARG A 138 9.50 -4.58 5.56
C ARG A 138 10.92 -4.57 6.08
N GLU A 139 11.89 -4.22 5.25
CA GLU A 139 13.31 -4.17 5.65
C GLU A 139 13.55 -3.14 6.75
N ALA A 140 13.03 -1.92 6.59
CA ALA A 140 13.17 -0.85 7.58
C ALA A 140 12.51 -1.22 8.91
N PHE A 141 11.34 -1.87 8.89
CA PHE A 141 10.65 -2.30 10.09
C PHE A 141 11.39 -3.44 10.81
N THR A 142 11.84 -4.46 10.06
CA THR A 142 12.64 -5.56 10.61
C THR A 142 13.91 -5.04 11.29
N ALA A 143 14.61 -4.09 10.65
CA ALA A 143 15.77 -3.44 11.25
C ALA A 143 15.42 -2.63 12.51
N ALA A 144 14.29 -1.90 12.51
CA ALA A 144 13.80 -1.13 13.65
C ALA A 144 13.34 -2.00 14.85
N GLN A 145 13.06 -3.29 14.61
CA GLN A 145 12.82 -4.29 15.64
C GLN A 145 14.11 -4.95 16.14
N GLY A 146 15.28 -4.53 15.64
CA GLY A 146 16.57 -5.10 16.03
C GLY A 146 16.81 -6.51 15.49
N MET A 147 16.05 -6.93 14.47
CA MET A 147 16.17 -8.25 13.87
C MET A 147 17.26 -8.29 12.79
N PRO A 148 17.87 -9.46 12.54
CA PRO A 148 18.75 -9.65 11.38
C PRO A 148 18.08 -9.24 10.07
N THR A 149 18.81 -8.62 9.16
CA THR A 149 18.28 -8.10 7.88
C THR A 149 17.76 -9.20 6.94
N ASN A 150 18.21 -10.44 7.12
CA ASN A 150 17.73 -11.61 6.39
C ASN A 150 16.59 -12.35 7.10
N THR A 151 16.03 -11.79 8.18
CA THR A 151 14.88 -12.39 8.87
C THR A 151 13.70 -12.47 7.91
N PRO A 152 13.16 -13.68 7.65
CA PRO A 152 11.98 -13.82 6.81
C PRO A 152 10.82 -13.03 7.39
N TRP A 153 10.13 -12.25 6.55
CA TRP A 153 9.00 -11.43 6.97
C TRP A 153 7.86 -12.27 7.57
N ARG A 154 7.68 -13.50 7.05
CA ARG A 154 6.79 -14.54 7.57
C ARG A 154 7.55 -15.87 7.57
N SER A 155 7.16 -16.79 8.44
CA SER A 155 7.65 -18.17 8.40
C SER A 155 7.27 -18.85 7.08
N GLU A 156 8.20 -19.64 6.51
CA GLU A 156 7.92 -20.44 5.32
C GLU A 156 6.78 -21.44 5.61
N GLY A 157 5.84 -21.61 4.68
CA GLY A 157 4.74 -22.59 4.79
C GLY A 157 3.43 -22.07 5.38
N GLY A 158 3.35 -20.79 5.77
CA GLY A 158 2.09 -20.05 5.92
C GLY A 158 1.21 -20.38 7.14
N SER A 159 1.13 -21.62 7.61
CA SER A 159 0.20 -21.96 8.71
C SER A 159 0.29 -23.42 9.18
N VAL A 160 1.41 -23.93 9.67
CA VAL A 160 1.36 -25.18 10.44
C VAL A 160 2.52 -25.24 11.43
N ASN A 161 2.24 -25.09 12.72
CA ASN A 161 3.17 -25.32 13.84
C ASN A 161 4.29 -24.30 14.07
N VAL A 162 4.01 -23.00 13.96
CA VAL A 162 4.79 -22.03 14.74
C VAL A 162 4.42 -22.26 16.20
N LEU A 163 5.37 -22.68 17.04
CA LEU A 163 5.14 -22.74 18.48
C LEU A 163 4.70 -21.33 18.94
N SER A 164 3.77 -21.23 19.88
CA SER A 164 3.30 -19.92 20.37
C SER A 164 4.43 -19.01 20.88
N SER A 165 5.58 -19.61 21.25
CA SER A 165 6.82 -18.91 21.61
C SER A 165 7.49 -18.19 20.44
N ASP A 166 7.31 -18.68 19.22
CA ASP A 166 8.04 -18.20 18.03
C ASP A 166 7.24 -17.17 17.25
N TRP A 167 5.91 -17.17 17.41
CA TRP A 167 4.99 -16.19 16.80
C TRP A 167 5.43 -14.74 17.07
N ALA A 168 5.79 -14.45 18.32
CA ALA A 168 6.21 -13.11 18.73
C ALA A 168 7.51 -12.63 18.07
N ASN A 169 8.28 -13.54 17.46
CA ASN A 169 9.54 -13.24 16.77
C ASN A 169 9.35 -13.09 15.25
N ILE A 170 8.14 -13.24 14.73
CA ILE A 170 7.84 -13.05 13.30
C ILE A 170 7.65 -11.55 13.01
N PRO A 171 8.38 -10.96 12.04
CA PRO A 171 8.25 -9.54 11.71
C PRO A 171 6.82 -9.11 11.37
N SER A 172 6.10 -9.92 10.58
CA SER A 172 4.68 -9.71 10.23
C SER A 172 3.78 -9.55 11.46
N GLU A 173 3.99 -10.36 12.49
CA GLU A 173 3.19 -10.35 13.71
C GLU A 173 3.52 -9.14 14.59
N GLN A 174 4.81 -8.79 14.71
CA GLN A 174 5.22 -7.57 15.38
C GLN A 174 4.70 -6.31 14.67
N TYR A 175 4.62 -6.32 13.33
CA TYR A 175 4.02 -5.25 12.55
C TYR A 175 2.52 -5.09 12.87
N ALA A 176 1.77 -6.20 12.91
CA ALA A 176 0.37 -6.17 13.27
C ALA A 176 0.14 -5.67 14.71
N GLU A 177 0.92 -6.15 15.68
CA GLU A 177 0.85 -5.68 17.08
C GLU A 177 1.28 -4.21 17.25
N THR A 178 2.30 -3.76 16.52
CA THR A 178 2.73 -2.36 16.51
C THR A 178 1.65 -1.46 15.91
N THR A 179 0.93 -1.94 14.90
CA THR A 179 -0.21 -1.23 14.29
C THR A 179 -1.37 -1.04 15.28
N ILE A 180 -1.61 -1.99 16.19
CA ILE A 180 -2.58 -1.82 17.28
C ILE A 180 -2.23 -0.58 18.12
N VAL A 181 -0.96 -0.43 18.50
CA VAL A 181 -0.52 0.73 19.29
C VAL A 181 -0.63 2.01 18.48
N LEU A 182 -0.29 1.98 17.20
CA LEU A 182 -0.40 3.17 16.34
C LEU A 182 -1.85 3.65 16.19
N VAL A 183 -2.81 2.75 16.03
CA VAL A 183 -4.23 3.09 15.79
C VAL A 183 -4.98 3.37 17.10
N LEU A 184 -4.79 2.52 18.12
CA LEU A 184 -5.56 2.59 19.38
C LEU A 184 -4.83 3.35 20.51
N GLY A 185 -3.58 3.76 20.28
CA GLY A 185 -2.72 4.45 21.25
C GLY A 185 -2.17 3.55 22.37
N LYS A 186 -2.58 2.29 22.45
CA LYS A 186 -2.12 1.30 23.44
C LYS A 186 -2.45 -0.13 23.00
N ARG A 187 -1.82 -1.13 23.62
CA ARG A 187 -2.24 -2.53 23.50
C ARG A 187 -3.40 -2.86 24.43
N PRO A 188 -4.55 -3.35 23.92
CA PRO A 188 -5.65 -3.82 24.77
C PRO A 188 -5.38 -5.18 25.44
N VAL A 189 -4.46 -5.96 24.89
CA VAL A 189 -4.03 -7.28 25.37
C VAL A 189 -2.51 -7.33 25.28
N GLU A 190 -1.86 -7.64 26.40
CA GLU A 190 -0.41 -7.84 26.41
C GLU A 190 -0.04 -9.12 25.64
N THR A 191 1.00 -8.99 24.82
CA THR A 191 1.56 -10.08 24.02
C THR A 191 3.08 -10.06 24.21
N ASN A 192 3.73 -11.17 23.87
CA ASN A 192 5.20 -11.24 23.90
C ASN A 192 5.85 -10.54 22.70
N ALA A 193 5.07 -10.03 21.74
CA ALA A 193 5.60 -9.32 20.58
C ALA A 193 6.30 -8.02 21.04
N PRO A 194 7.59 -7.85 20.76
CA PRO A 194 8.28 -6.58 20.91
C PRO A 194 7.58 -5.45 20.15
N ILE A 195 7.53 -4.28 20.78
CA ILE A 195 7.12 -3.02 20.14
C ILE A 195 8.18 -1.99 20.48
N THR A 196 8.79 -1.40 19.45
CA THR A 196 9.80 -0.36 19.58
C THR A 196 9.25 0.98 19.07
N GLU A 197 9.77 2.08 19.62
CA GLU A 197 9.44 3.44 19.13
C GLU A 197 9.90 3.66 17.68
N ASP A 198 11.03 3.06 17.30
CA ASP A 198 11.54 3.09 15.92
C ASP A 198 10.60 2.33 14.98
N GLY A 199 10.08 1.16 15.40
CA GLY A 199 9.10 0.38 14.64
C GLY A 199 7.79 1.17 14.43
N LEU A 200 7.28 1.82 15.48
CA LEU A 200 6.14 2.74 15.38
C LEU A 200 6.40 3.88 14.38
N THR A 201 7.59 4.46 14.42
CA THR A 201 8.00 5.55 13.53
C THR A 201 8.06 5.11 12.07
N VAL A 202 8.57 3.90 11.80
CA VAL A 202 8.60 3.32 10.45
C VAL A 202 7.18 3.15 9.90
N ILE A 203 6.28 2.50 10.65
CA ILE A 203 4.90 2.28 10.20
C ILE A 203 4.18 3.62 9.99
N ARG A 204 4.28 4.54 10.95
CA ARG A 204 3.66 5.87 10.85
C ARG A 204 4.14 6.63 9.60
N THR A 205 5.45 6.63 9.39
CA THR A 205 6.05 7.31 8.22
C THR A 205 5.59 6.68 6.92
N TRP A 206 5.54 5.34 6.85
CA TRP A 206 5.04 4.64 5.66
C TRP A 206 3.55 4.91 5.41
N ALA A 207 2.72 4.85 6.46
CA ALA A 207 1.27 5.05 6.38
C ALA A 207 0.90 6.47 5.93
N GLN A 208 1.71 7.48 6.29
CA GLN A 208 1.51 8.88 5.92
C GLN A 208 2.08 9.26 4.54
N ARG A 209 3.02 8.47 4.01
CA ARG A 209 3.55 8.68 2.66
C ARG A 209 2.53 8.17 1.65
N GLY A 210 1.77 9.07 1.05
CA GLY A 210 1.04 8.76 -0.19
C GLY A 210 2.02 8.39 -1.30
N SER A 211 1.56 7.65 -2.31
CA SER A 211 2.38 7.28 -3.47
C SER A 211 3.03 8.53 -4.08
N LEU A 212 4.31 8.75 -3.74
CA LEU A 212 5.13 9.89 -4.15
C LEU A 212 5.41 9.91 -5.66
N PHE A 213 4.91 8.90 -6.38
CA PHE A 213 5.03 8.76 -7.83
C PHE A 213 4.41 9.95 -8.57
N LEU A 214 3.37 10.60 -8.01
CA LEU A 214 2.73 11.76 -8.63
C LEU A 214 3.44 13.11 -8.40
N LEU A 215 4.30 13.25 -7.40
CA LEU A 215 4.97 14.52 -7.11
C LEU A 215 6.36 14.66 -7.75
N ARG A 216 7.05 13.55 -8.05
CA ARG A 216 8.36 13.62 -8.74
C ARG A 216 8.25 13.94 -10.24
N PHE A 217 7.14 13.62 -10.89
CA PHE A 217 6.94 13.96 -12.32
C PHE A 217 6.66 15.46 -12.54
N SER A 218 5.90 16.10 -11.64
CA SER A 218 5.58 17.54 -11.73
C SER A 218 6.81 18.43 -11.58
N PHE A 219 7.78 18.02 -10.75
CA PHE A 219 9.01 18.79 -10.54
C PHE A 219 9.99 18.70 -11.74
N TRP A 220 9.98 17.58 -12.47
CA TRP A 220 10.80 17.43 -13.67
C TRP A 220 10.24 18.21 -14.87
N LEU A 221 8.91 18.26 -15.02
CA LEU A 221 8.23 19.02 -16.09
C LEU A 221 8.37 20.54 -15.96
N HIS A 222 8.49 21.10 -14.75
CA HIS A 222 8.75 22.53 -14.58
C HIS A 222 10.20 22.92 -14.91
N LYS A 223 11.18 22.04 -14.69
CA LYS A 223 12.59 22.33 -14.98
C LYS A 223 12.90 22.35 -16.48
N LEU A 224 12.14 21.63 -17.30
CA LEU A 224 12.28 21.66 -18.76
C LEU A 224 11.66 22.90 -19.42
N LYS A 225 10.65 23.53 -18.82
CA LYS A 225 10.08 24.78 -19.35
C LYS A 225 10.95 26.02 -19.07
N GLY A 226 11.80 25.98 -18.05
CA GLY A 226 12.69 27.09 -17.70
C GLY A 226 14.02 27.13 -18.47
N GLY A 227 14.36 26.09 -19.24
CA GLY A 227 15.66 25.97 -19.94
C GLY A 227 15.65 26.35 -21.42
N LEU A 228 14.51 26.80 -21.96
CA LEU A 228 14.34 27.16 -23.40
C LEU A 228 14.22 28.66 -23.64
N MET A 229 14.55 29.48 -22.65
CA MET A 229 14.74 30.92 -22.78
C MET A 229 16.13 31.29 -22.28
N ASN A 230 17.14 30.91 -23.06
CA ASN A 230 18.46 31.56 -23.16
C ASN A 230 19.10 31.16 -24.49
#